data_AF-W5M1B9-F1
#
_entry.id   AF-W5M1B9-F1
#
_cell.length_a   1.000
_cell.length_b   1.000
_cell.length_c   1.000
_cell.angle_alpha   90.00
_cell.angle_beta   90.00
_cell.angle_gamma   90.00
#
_symmetry.space_group_name_H-M   'P 1'
#
loop_
_entity.id
_entity.type
_entity.pdbx_description
1 polymer ?
#
loop_
_entity_poly.entity_id
_entity_poly.type
_entity_poly.pdbx_seq_one_letter_code
_entity_poly.pdbx_strand_id
1 'polypeptide(L)'
;MSALASRFMSLWSRQSNTLCSLTARDLQSRNSHWLPSLLALKTSPPLSRAEPKKKKKVDPKRELAARDRLKKKLKKLEKVPPELIPIEDFITPAKYLDETRVRLPPQLSFEESERRALLLKEWARYKQSQHEAEMKAIGSALEAQREALEELRLESEELYQAAVRPDLELFPFERQGPSHTPPKPGYQAPDGKYNDITKVYTQ
;
A
#
# COMPACT_ATOMS: atom_id res chain seq x y z
N MET A 1 16.46 22.65 47.07
CA MET A 1 16.98 22.55 45.69
C MET A 1 16.48 21.22 45.16
N SER A 2 15.60 21.09 44.18
CA SER A 2 15.23 21.91 43.03
C SER A 2 13.77 21.58 42.69
N ALA A 3 12.93 22.62 42.60
CA ALA A 3 11.57 22.50 42.09
C ALA A 3 11.61 22.84 40.59
N LEU A 4 11.36 21.86 39.73
CA LEU A 4 11.26 22.06 38.29
C LEU A 4 9.80 22.05 37.84
N ALA A 5 9.29 23.27 37.74
CA ALA A 5 8.38 23.79 36.72
C ALA A 5 7.56 22.78 35.91
N SER A 6 6.26 22.68 36.22
CA SER A 6 5.23 22.28 35.27
C SER A 6 4.51 23.55 34.76
N ARG A 7 4.70 23.86 33.48
CA ARG A 7 3.94 24.88 32.73
C ARG A 7 3.81 24.43 31.28
N PHE A 8 2.71 24.87 30.66
CA PHE A 8 2.24 24.67 29.28
C PHE A 8 1.54 23.30 29.05
N MET A 9 0.36 23.20 28.45
CA MET A 9 -0.52 24.17 27.79
C MET A 9 -1.97 23.67 27.85
N SER A 10 -2.88 24.61 28.10
CA SER A 10 -4.32 24.49 27.98
C SER A 10 -4.74 24.14 26.56
N LEU A 11 -5.34 22.95 26.37
CA LEU A 11 -6.09 22.62 25.17
C LEU A 11 -7.47 23.28 25.24
N TRP A 12 -7.71 24.20 24.30
CA TRP A 12 -9.03 24.77 24.05
C TRP A 12 -9.99 23.68 23.55
N SER A 13 -10.86 23.23 24.46
CA SER A 13 -12.12 22.57 24.12
C SER A 13 -13.06 23.60 23.50
N ARG A 14 -13.38 23.45 22.21
CA ARG A 14 -14.47 24.19 21.54
C ARG A 14 -15.61 23.20 21.30
N GLN A 15 -16.31 22.86 22.37
CA GLN A 15 -17.65 22.28 22.28
C GLN A 15 -18.66 23.42 22.22
N SER A 16 -19.39 23.53 21.12
CA SER A 16 -20.63 24.30 21.06
C SER A 16 -21.72 23.38 20.53
N ASN A 17 -22.27 22.58 21.44
CA ASN A 17 -23.58 21.97 21.28
C ASN A 17 -24.63 23.05 21.53
N THR A 18 -25.35 23.45 20.49
CA THR A 18 -26.61 24.20 20.64
C THR A 18 -27.74 23.28 20.23
N LEU A 19 -28.40 22.73 21.26
CA LEU A 19 -29.72 22.13 21.17
C LEU A 19 -30.72 23.30 21.06
N CYS A 20 -31.35 23.46 19.90
CA CYS A 20 -32.44 24.40 19.73
C CYS A 20 -33.76 23.63 19.88
N SER A 21 -34.48 23.93 20.95
CA SER A 21 -35.75 23.34 21.31
C SER A 21 -36.88 23.91 20.46
N LEU A 22 -37.75 22.99 20.04
CA LEU A 22 -39.02 23.22 19.38
C LEU A 22 -39.92 24.12 20.24
N THR A 23 -40.41 25.21 19.65
CA THR A 23 -41.75 25.72 19.96
C THR A 23 -42.48 25.94 18.64
N ALA A 24 -43.65 25.32 18.57
CA ALA A 24 -44.52 25.28 17.42
C ALA A 24 -45.59 26.37 17.52
N ARG A 25 -46.21 26.61 16.35
CA ARG A 25 -47.48 27.30 16.06
C ARG A 25 -47.33 28.81 15.82
N ASP A 26 -47.93 29.39 14.79
CA ASP A 26 -48.74 28.87 13.69
C ASP A 26 -48.93 29.98 12.64
N LEU A 27 -49.51 29.56 11.51
CA LEU A 27 -50.26 30.35 10.52
C LEU A 27 -49.55 30.96 9.30
N GLN A 28 -50.10 30.52 8.16
CA GLN A 28 -50.31 31.23 6.90
C GLN A 28 -49.17 31.23 5.89
N SER A 29 -49.17 30.20 5.05
CA SER A 29 -49.73 30.31 3.68
C SER A 29 -49.02 29.30 2.78
N ARG A 30 -49.72 28.21 2.49
CA ARG A 30 -49.32 27.21 1.50
C ARG A 30 -49.41 27.84 0.11
N ASN A 31 -48.30 28.30 -0.45
CA ASN A 31 -48.20 28.50 -1.88
C ASN A 31 -47.72 27.20 -2.54
N SER A 32 -48.69 26.44 -3.02
CA SER A 32 -48.52 25.23 -3.83
C SER A 32 -47.74 25.55 -5.11
N HIS A 33 -46.64 24.84 -5.33
CA HIS A 33 -45.80 24.99 -6.54
C HIS A 33 -46.40 24.32 -7.79
N TRP A 34 -47.66 23.85 -7.76
CA TRP A 34 -48.19 22.90 -8.78
C TRP A 34 -49.55 23.31 -9.38
N LEU A 35 -49.97 24.57 -9.26
CA LEU A 35 -51.17 25.08 -9.94
C LEU A 35 -50.78 26.28 -10.83
N PRO A 36 -50.74 26.12 -12.17
CA PRO A 36 -50.58 27.25 -13.06
C PRO A 36 -51.88 28.05 -13.05
N SER A 37 -51.80 29.33 -12.73
CA SER A 37 -52.91 30.28 -12.90
C SER A 37 -53.41 30.21 -14.34
N LEU A 38 -54.64 29.72 -14.52
CA LEU A 38 -55.31 29.51 -15.82
C LEU A 38 -55.87 30.81 -16.45
N LEU A 39 -55.26 31.97 -16.20
CA LEU A 39 -55.75 33.26 -16.70
C LEU A 39 -54.63 34.19 -17.21
N ALA A 40 -53.65 33.63 -17.92
CA ALA A 40 -52.77 34.43 -18.77
C ALA A 40 -52.37 33.66 -20.03
N LEU A 41 -53.35 33.09 -20.74
CA LEU A 41 -53.22 32.77 -22.16
C LEU A 41 -53.23 34.09 -22.95
N LYS A 42 -52.15 34.86 -22.85
CA LYS A 42 -51.73 35.75 -23.94
C LYS A 42 -50.77 34.95 -24.81
N THR A 43 -51.35 34.07 -25.61
CA THR A 43 -50.70 33.41 -26.74
C THR A 43 -50.42 34.45 -27.81
N SER A 44 -49.37 35.24 -27.62
CA SER A 44 -48.60 35.80 -28.72
C SER A 44 -47.20 35.23 -28.61
N PRO A 45 -46.73 34.42 -29.57
CA PRO A 45 -45.30 34.16 -29.70
C PRO A 45 -44.62 35.52 -29.76
N PRO A 46 -43.50 35.78 -29.05
CA PRO A 46 -42.69 36.94 -29.39
C PRO A 46 -42.29 36.75 -30.85
N LEU A 47 -42.95 37.51 -31.74
CA LEU A 47 -42.67 37.62 -33.16
C LEU A 47 -41.34 38.37 -33.39
N SER A 48 -40.39 38.26 -32.46
CA SER A 48 -38.98 38.53 -32.71
C SER A 48 -38.45 37.38 -33.54
N ARG A 49 -38.66 37.51 -34.85
CA ARG A 49 -38.00 36.78 -35.94
C ARG A 49 -36.49 36.97 -35.86
N ALA A 50 -35.86 36.33 -34.88
CA ALA A 50 -34.42 36.18 -34.78
C ALA A 50 -34.12 34.70 -34.91
N GLU A 51 -33.48 34.30 -36.02
CA GLU A 51 -32.93 32.96 -36.18
C GLU A 51 -32.13 32.58 -34.92
N PRO A 52 -32.17 31.32 -34.44
CA PRO A 52 -31.38 30.90 -33.31
C PRO A 52 -29.91 31.17 -33.63
N LYS A 53 -29.36 32.25 -33.04
CA LYS A 53 -27.98 32.68 -33.29
C LYS A 53 -27.08 31.51 -32.89
N LYS A 54 -26.30 31.00 -33.86
CA LYS A 54 -25.34 29.91 -33.63
C LYS A 54 -24.55 30.20 -32.36
N LYS A 55 -24.61 29.30 -31.37
CA LYS A 55 -23.82 29.43 -30.14
C LYS A 55 -22.35 29.54 -30.54
N LYS A 56 -21.69 30.64 -30.16
CA LYS A 56 -20.29 30.86 -30.49
C LYS A 56 -19.46 29.73 -29.87
N LYS A 57 -18.53 29.18 -30.65
CA LYS A 57 -17.55 28.20 -30.16
C LYS A 57 -16.79 28.82 -28.98
N VAL A 58 -16.51 28.02 -27.96
CA VAL A 58 -15.79 28.47 -26.77
C VAL A 58 -14.48 29.12 -27.18
N ASP A 59 -14.17 30.27 -26.57
CA ASP A 59 -12.99 31.03 -26.93
C ASP A 59 -11.71 30.21 -26.72
N PRO A 60 -10.80 30.15 -27.71
CA PRO A 60 -9.56 29.37 -27.60
C PRO A 60 -8.68 29.84 -26.43
N LYS A 61 -8.78 31.11 -26.04
CA LYS A 61 -8.08 31.68 -24.88
C LYS A 61 -8.53 31.06 -23.55
N ARG A 62 -9.81 30.67 -23.43
CA ARG A 62 -10.35 30.02 -22.22
C ARG A 62 -9.81 28.60 -22.09
N GLU A 63 -9.66 27.88 -23.20
CA GLU A 63 -9.05 26.55 -23.23
C GLU A 63 -7.56 26.59 -22.90
N LEU A 64 -6.80 27.56 -23.45
CA LEU A 64 -5.38 27.74 -23.12
C LEU A 64 -5.17 28.06 -21.63
N ALA A 65 -5.95 28.99 -21.08
CA ALA A 65 -5.89 29.31 -19.65
C ALA A 65 -6.24 28.10 -18.76
N ALA A 66 -7.18 27.26 -19.18
CA ALA A 66 -7.50 26.02 -18.48
C ALA A 66 -6.34 25.01 -18.52
N ARG A 67 -5.70 24.83 -19.69
CA ARG A 67 -4.51 23.98 -19.84
C ARG A 67 -3.36 24.46 -18.96
N ASP A 68 -3.10 25.75 -18.88
CA ASP A 68 -2.01 26.29 -18.07
C ASP A 68 -2.28 26.16 -16.57
N ARG A 69 -3.54 26.29 -16.13
CA ARG A 69 -3.95 25.99 -14.75
C ARG A 69 -3.74 24.51 -14.41
N LEU A 70 -4.10 23.60 -15.31
CA LEU A 70 -3.89 22.16 -15.14
C LEU A 70 -2.39 21.83 -15.07
N LYS A 71 -1.57 22.38 -15.98
CA LYS A 71 -0.10 22.22 -15.93
C LYS A 71 0.49 22.69 -14.60
N LYS A 72 0.02 23.81 -14.06
CA LYS A 72 0.46 24.31 -12.75
C LYS A 72 0.04 23.40 -11.59
N LYS A 73 -1.15 22.80 -11.65
CA LYS A 73 -1.60 21.81 -10.65
C LYS A 73 -0.80 20.52 -10.73
N LEU A 74 -0.56 20.03 -11.94
CA LEU A 74 0.25 18.84 -12.19
C LEU A 74 1.69 19.03 -11.68
N LYS A 75 2.33 20.17 -12.01
CA LYS A 75 3.64 20.55 -11.45
C LYS A 75 3.66 20.71 -9.93
N LYS A 76 2.52 20.91 -9.27
CA LYS A 76 2.43 20.94 -7.81
C LYS A 76 2.27 19.53 -7.25
N LEU A 77 1.47 18.69 -7.88
CA LEU A 77 1.28 17.29 -7.50
C LEU A 77 2.56 16.46 -7.72
N GLU A 78 3.26 16.66 -8.84
CA GLU A 78 4.57 16.02 -9.10
C GLU A 78 5.65 16.42 -8.08
N LYS A 79 5.52 17.59 -7.46
CA LYS A 79 6.44 18.04 -6.41
C LYS A 79 6.13 17.41 -5.05
N VAL A 80 4.92 16.89 -4.84
CA VAL A 80 4.57 16.19 -3.61
C VAL A 80 5.15 14.78 -3.72
N PRO A 81 6.07 14.38 -2.83
CA PRO A 81 6.60 13.02 -2.84
C PRO A 81 5.45 12.03 -2.55
N PRO A 82 5.36 10.92 -3.29
CA PRO A 82 4.34 9.91 -3.04
C PRO A 82 4.57 9.25 -1.67
N GLU A 83 3.51 9.10 -0.88
CA GLU A 83 3.55 8.35 0.37
C GLU A 83 3.59 6.84 0.10
N LEU A 84 4.49 6.12 0.77
CA LEU A 84 4.60 4.67 0.59
C LEU A 84 3.41 3.96 1.24
N ILE A 85 2.91 2.91 0.59
CA ILE A 85 1.89 2.04 1.17
C ILE A 85 2.45 1.42 2.45
N PRO A 86 1.74 1.52 3.59
CA PRO A 86 2.24 0.99 4.86
C PRO A 86 2.27 -0.54 4.84
N ILE A 87 3.30 -1.12 5.44
CA ILE A 87 3.44 -2.57 5.61
C ILE A 87 2.70 -2.96 6.89
N GLU A 88 1.54 -3.60 6.75
CA GLU A 88 0.67 -3.95 7.89
C GLU A 88 1.38 -4.86 8.91
N ASP A 89 2.23 -5.78 8.46
CA ASP A 89 2.91 -6.77 9.32
C ASP A 89 3.93 -6.14 10.29
N PHE A 90 4.51 -4.99 9.93
CA PHE A 90 5.44 -4.28 10.81
C PHE A 90 4.72 -3.41 11.85
N ILE A 91 3.47 -3.05 11.60
CA ILE A 91 2.71 -2.16 12.47
C ILE A 91 1.92 -3.01 13.47
N THR A 92 2.29 -2.94 14.74
CA THR A 92 1.54 -3.63 15.80
C THR A 92 0.10 -3.09 15.86
N PRO A 93 -0.93 -3.91 15.56
CA PRO A 93 -2.30 -3.43 15.64
C PRO A 93 -2.71 -3.17 17.09
N ALA A 94 -3.60 -2.19 17.29
CA ALA A 94 -4.08 -1.78 18.61
C ALA A 94 -4.67 -2.93 19.46
N LYS A 95 -5.15 -4.00 18.80
CA LYS A 95 -5.68 -5.21 19.45
C LYS A 95 -4.68 -5.93 20.37
N TYR A 96 -3.38 -5.71 20.19
CA TYR A 96 -2.32 -6.31 21.02
C TYR A 96 -1.83 -5.39 22.15
N LEU A 97 -2.29 -4.14 22.20
CA LEU A 97 -1.95 -3.20 23.29
C LEU A 97 -2.82 -3.41 24.54
N ASP A 98 -3.84 -4.27 24.45
CA ASP A 98 -4.75 -4.59 25.53
C ASP A 98 -4.09 -5.54 26.55
N GLU A 99 -3.85 -5.02 27.76
CA GLU A 99 -3.18 -5.72 28.86
C GLU A 99 -3.96 -6.96 29.35
N THR A 100 -5.28 -7.02 29.12
CA THR A 100 -6.12 -8.17 29.52
C THR A 100 -5.74 -9.46 28.79
N ARG A 101 -5.04 -9.35 27.65
CA ARG A 101 -4.60 -10.48 26.83
C ARG A 101 -3.22 -11.00 27.19
N VAL A 102 -2.53 -10.34 28.12
CA VAL A 102 -1.17 -10.69 28.54
C VAL A 102 -1.21 -11.96 29.40
N ARG A 103 -0.41 -12.95 29.01
CA ARG A 103 -0.19 -14.16 29.82
C ARG A 103 1.04 -13.94 30.69
N LEU A 104 0.92 -14.22 31.99
CA LEU A 104 2.05 -14.13 32.91
C LEU A 104 3.12 -15.17 32.55
N PRO A 105 4.41 -14.78 32.47
CA PRO A 105 5.46 -15.73 32.14
C PRO A 105 5.65 -16.74 33.29
N PRO A 106 5.83 -18.03 32.98
CA PRO A 106 6.15 -19.02 34.00
C PRO A 106 7.56 -18.78 34.56
N GLN A 107 7.75 -19.04 35.85
CA GLN A 107 9.08 -19.09 36.46
C GLN A 107 9.78 -20.35 35.97
N LEU A 108 10.97 -20.20 35.40
CA LEU A 108 11.76 -21.31 34.90
C LEU A 108 12.65 -21.86 36.03
N SER A 109 12.77 -23.18 36.11
CA SER A 109 13.75 -23.79 37.01
C SER A 109 15.18 -23.55 36.49
N PHE A 110 16.16 -23.59 37.40
CA PHE A 110 17.56 -23.45 37.02
C PHE A 110 17.98 -24.50 35.98
N GLU A 111 17.59 -25.76 36.18
CA GLU A 111 17.87 -26.88 35.26
C GLU A 111 17.33 -26.63 33.84
N GLU A 112 16.10 -26.10 33.73
CA GLU A 112 15.53 -25.76 32.43
C GLU A 112 16.29 -24.62 31.74
N SER A 113 16.69 -23.59 32.52
CA SER A 113 17.47 -22.48 32.00
C SER A 113 18.84 -22.92 31.48
N GLU A 114 19.51 -23.82 32.21
CA GLU A 114 20.81 -24.36 31.85
C GLU A 114 20.69 -25.27 30.62
N ARG A 115 19.69 -26.14 30.58
CA ARG A 115 19.40 -26.98 29.40
C ARG A 115 19.19 -26.14 28.14
N ARG A 116 18.43 -25.05 28.22
CA ARG A 116 18.22 -24.12 27.08
C ARG A 116 19.54 -23.46 26.67
N ALA A 117 20.34 -23.01 27.62
CA ALA A 117 21.64 -22.39 27.34
C ALA A 117 22.61 -23.36 26.65
N LEU A 118 22.68 -24.62 27.10
CA LEU A 118 23.49 -25.65 26.47
C LEU A 118 23.00 -25.97 25.05
N LEU A 119 21.69 -26.13 24.86
CA LEU A 119 21.10 -26.36 23.54
C LEU A 119 21.41 -25.22 22.56
N LEU A 120 21.35 -23.96 23.01
CA LEU A 120 21.69 -22.80 22.17
C LEU A 120 23.18 -22.79 21.78
N LYS A 121 24.08 -23.21 22.68
CA LYS A 121 25.51 -23.34 22.36
C LYS A 121 25.75 -24.44 21.31
N GLU A 122 25.09 -25.58 21.45
CA GLU A 122 25.15 -26.67 20.47
C GLU A 122 24.58 -26.23 19.12
N TRP A 123 23.44 -25.55 19.12
CA TRP A 123 22.83 -25.00 17.92
C TRP A 123 23.73 -23.99 17.21
N ALA A 124 24.38 -23.10 17.96
CA ALA A 124 25.33 -22.15 17.39
C ALA A 124 26.51 -22.86 16.70
N ARG A 125 27.09 -23.88 17.36
CA ARG A 125 28.16 -24.70 16.75
C ARG A 125 27.69 -25.42 15.50
N TYR A 126 26.48 -25.98 15.52
CA TYR A 126 25.88 -26.66 14.36
C TYR A 126 25.63 -25.71 13.18
N LYS A 127 25.08 -24.52 13.45
CA LYS A 127 24.86 -23.52 12.39
C LYS A 127 26.16 -22.96 11.83
N GLN A 128 27.19 -22.84 12.67
CA GLN A 128 28.53 -22.49 12.21
C GLN A 128 29.08 -23.55 11.27
N SER A 129 29.01 -24.84 11.62
CA SER A 129 29.53 -25.90 10.76
C SER A 129 28.76 -26.03 9.43
N GLN A 130 27.43 -25.83 9.44
CA GLN A 130 26.64 -25.72 8.21
C GLN A 130 27.14 -24.56 7.34
N HIS A 131 27.31 -23.37 7.91
CA HIS A 131 27.77 -22.21 7.17
C HIS A 131 29.17 -22.41 6.58
N GLU A 132 30.10 -22.97 7.35
CA GLU A 132 31.45 -23.28 6.86
C GLU A 132 31.41 -24.29 5.70
N ALA A 133 30.52 -25.29 5.75
CA ALA A 133 30.34 -26.25 4.67
C ALA A 133 29.74 -25.61 3.41
N GLU A 134 28.73 -24.74 3.55
CA GLU A 134 28.14 -23.97 2.45
C GLU A 134 29.18 -23.06 1.79
N MET A 135 29.95 -22.32 2.59
CA MET A 135 31.00 -21.43 2.08
C MET A 135 32.11 -22.20 1.35
N LYS A 136 32.50 -23.37 1.86
CA LYS A 136 33.44 -24.27 1.18
C LYS A 136 32.90 -24.75 -0.16
N ALA A 137 31.63 -25.17 -0.21
CA ALA A 137 30.99 -25.64 -1.45
C ALA A 137 30.89 -24.52 -2.50
N ILE A 138 30.52 -23.30 -2.08
CA ILE A 138 30.50 -22.12 -2.96
C ILE A 138 31.92 -21.80 -3.44
N GLY A 139 32.91 -21.81 -2.54
CA GLY A 139 34.32 -21.60 -2.87
C GLY A 139 34.80 -22.58 -3.94
N SER A 140 34.59 -23.88 -3.74
CA SER A 140 34.99 -24.90 -4.70
C SER A 140 34.26 -24.78 -6.04
N ALA A 141 32.98 -24.40 -6.04
CA ALA A 141 32.23 -24.20 -7.28
C ALA A 141 32.75 -23.00 -8.08
N LEU A 142 33.15 -21.92 -7.40
CA LEU A 142 33.73 -20.74 -8.02
C LEU A 142 35.15 -21.01 -8.55
N GLU A 143 35.97 -21.75 -7.82
CA GLU A 143 37.31 -22.18 -8.27
C GLU A 143 37.19 -23.05 -9.53
N ALA A 144 36.33 -24.08 -9.50
CA ALA A 144 36.07 -24.92 -10.67
C ALA A 144 35.54 -24.12 -11.87
N GLN A 145 34.65 -23.14 -11.64
CA GLN A 145 34.17 -22.26 -12.72
C GLN A 145 35.31 -21.43 -13.34
N ARG A 146 36.24 -20.92 -12.51
CA ARG A 146 37.39 -20.12 -12.99
C ARG A 146 38.35 -20.98 -13.80
N GLU A 147 38.74 -22.13 -13.27
CA GLU A 147 39.63 -23.08 -13.97
C GLU A 147 39.05 -23.49 -15.32
N ALA A 148 37.76 -23.85 -15.36
CA ALA A 148 37.07 -24.20 -16.60
C ALA A 148 37.06 -23.05 -17.63
N LEU A 149 36.95 -21.79 -17.20
CA LEU A 149 37.01 -20.63 -18.09
C LEU A 149 38.43 -20.33 -18.59
N GLU A 150 39.45 -20.56 -17.76
CA GLU A 150 40.85 -20.43 -18.15
C GLU A 150 41.23 -21.49 -19.19
N GLU A 151 40.84 -22.75 -18.98
CA GLU A 151 41.03 -23.84 -19.95
C GLU A 151 40.29 -23.56 -21.27
N LEU A 152 39.00 -23.16 -21.19
CA LEU A 152 38.20 -22.81 -22.37
C LEU A 152 38.86 -21.72 -23.21
N ARG A 153 39.50 -20.74 -22.56
CA ARG A 153 40.19 -19.64 -23.23
C ARG A 153 41.45 -20.11 -23.97
N LEU A 154 42.20 -21.04 -23.39
CA LEU A 154 43.38 -21.64 -24.03
C LEU A 154 42.99 -22.47 -25.26
N GLU A 155 41.85 -23.15 -25.22
CA GLU A 155 41.33 -23.94 -26.33
C GLU A 155 40.69 -23.09 -27.43
N SER A 156 39.83 -22.13 -27.06
CA SER A 156 39.09 -21.29 -28.01
C SER A 156 38.62 -19.96 -27.41
N GLU A 157 39.17 -18.86 -27.91
CA GLU A 157 38.81 -17.51 -27.47
C GLU A 157 37.37 -17.13 -27.88
N GLU A 158 36.85 -17.65 -28.99
CA GLU A 158 35.48 -17.37 -29.44
C GLU A 158 34.42 -17.90 -28.47
N LEU A 159 34.60 -19.13 -27.96
CA LEU A 159 33.67 -19.73 -27.00
C LEU A 159 33.77 -19.05 -25.64
N TYR A 160 34.98 -18.67 -25.22
CA TYR A 160 35.18 -17.87 -24.01
C TYR A 160 34.38 -16.56 -24.06
N GLN A 161 34.46 -15.82 -25.17
CA GLN A 161 33.70 -14.58 -25.36
C GLN A 161 32.19 -14.80 -25.39
N ALA A 162 31.72 -15.97 -25.84
CA ALA A 162 30.31 -16.33 -25.78
C ALA A 162 29.87 -16.67 -24.35
N ALA A 163 30.65 -17.46 -23.62
CA ALA A 163 30.33 -17.93 -22.26
C ALA A 163 30.32 -16.82 -21.21
N VAL A 164 31.15 -15.79 -21.37
CA VAL A 164 31.22 -14.65 -20.43
C VAL A 164 30.04 -13.69 -20.59
N ARG A 165 29.30 -13.74 -21.70
CA ARG A 165 28.16 -12.85 -21.92
C ARG A 165 27.05 -13.15 -20.91
N PRO A 166 26.42 -12.11 -20.31
CA PRO A 166 25.29 -12.32 -19.42
C PRO A 166 24.11 -12.88 -20.21
N ASP A 167 23.46 -13.89 -19.64
CA ASP A 167 22.21 -14.41 -20.17
C ASP A 167 21.06 -13.44 -19.85
N LEU A 168 20.42 -12.92 -20.90
CA LEU A 168 19.29 -12.00 -20.77
C LEU A 168 17.97 -12.75 -20.48
N GLU A 169 17.91 -14.07 -20.69
CA GLU A 169 16.73 -14.90 -20.44
C GLU A 169 16.59 -15.32 -18.98
N LEU A 170 17.62 -15.09 -18.17
CA LEU A 170 17.62 -15.46 -16.75
C LEU A 170 16.56 -14.70 -15.94
N PHE A 171 16.19 -13.49 -16.34
CA PHE A 171 15.20 -12.67 -15.65
C PHE A 171 13.93 -12.50 -16.49
N PRO A 172 12.73 -12.72 -15.93
CA PRO A 172 12.42 -13.00 -14.52
C PRO A 172 12.59 -14.48 -14.11
N PHE A 173 13.37 -14.73 -13.05
CA PHE A 173 13.53 -16.06 -12.46
C PHE A 173 12.49 -16.31 -11.36
N GLU A 174 11.66 -17.34 -11.53
CA GLU A 174 10.67 -17.77 -10.53
C GLU A 174 10.94 -19.21 -10.07
N ARG A 175 10.98 -19.42 -8.75
CA ARG A 175 11.11 -20.75 -8.15
C ARG A 175 10.25 -20.85 -6.91
N GLN A 176 9.39 -21.87 -6.87
CA GLN A 176 8.63 -22.20 -5.67
C GLN A 176 9.49 -23.02 -4.70
N GLY A 177 9.35 -22.74 -3.41
CA GLY A 177 10.03 -23.51 -2.36
C GLY A 177 9.50 -24.95 -2.27
N PRO A 178 10.25 -25.86 -1.62
CA PRO A 178 9.79 -27.24 -1.42
C PRO A 178 8.53 -27.26 -0.53
N SER A 179 7.58 -28.13 -0.87
CA SER A 179 6.41 -28.39 -0.02
C SER A 179 6.74 -29.44 1.05
N HIS A 180 6.04 -29.40 2.19
CA HIS A 180 6.21 -30.41 3.24
C HIS A 180 5.80 -31.81 2.77
N THR A 181 4.78 -31.89 1.91
CA THR A 181 4.34 -33.14 1.27
C THR A 181 4.18 -32.94 -0.23
N PRO A 182 4.50 -33.96 -1.06
CA PRO A 182 4.31 -33.88 -2.50
C PRO A 182 2.81 -33.90 -2.87
N PRO A 183 2.43 -33.37 -4.04
CA PRO A 183 1.05 -33.39 -4.50
C PRO A 183 0.50 -34.81 -4.67
N LYS A 184 -0.75 -35.03 -4.27
CA LYS A 184 -1.46 -36.29 -4.52
C LYS A 184 -2.11 -36.27 -5.91
N PRO A 185 -1.81 -37.24 -6.80
CA PRO A 185 -2.42 -37.30 -8.12
C PRO A 185 -3.94 -37.54 -8.00
N GLY A 186 -4.74 -36.80 -8.78
CA GLY A 186 -6.19 -36.94 -8.80
C GLY A 186 -6.93 -36.36 -7.59
N TYR A 187 -6.27 -35.55 -6.75
CA TYR A 187 -6.94 -34.84 -5.68
C TYR A 187 -7.88 -33.76 -6.24
N GLN A 188 -9.17 -33.87 -5.93
CA GLN A 188 -10.18 -32.87 -6.25
C GLN A 188 -10.39 -31.98 -5.03
N ALA A 189 -9.98 -30.71 -5.13
CA ALA A 189 -10.22 -29.72 -4.10
C ALA A 189 -11.71 -29.33 -4.08
N PRO A 190 -12.28 -28.99 -2.91
CA PRO A 190 -13.65 -28.49 -2.82
C PRO A 190 -13.79 -27.11 -3.47
N ASP A 191 -14.98 -26.82 -4.00
CA ASP A 191 -15.29 -25.53 -4.60
C ASP A 191 -15.31 -24.40 -3.56
N GLY A 192 -14.82 -23.22 -3.94
CA GLY A 192 -14.76 -22.04 -3.09
C GLY A 192 -14.70 -20.73 -3.88
N LYS A 193 -14.94 -19.60 -3.20
CA LYS A 193 -14.82 -18.25 -3.77
C LYS A 193 -13.63 -17.53 -3.16
N TYR A 194 -12.78 -16.94 -4.01
CA TYR A 194 -11.71 -16.05 -3.59
C TYR A 194 -12.18 -14.60 -3.67
N ASN A 195 -12.21 -13.90 -2.53
CA ASN A 195 -12.52 -12.49 -2.46
C ASN A 195 -11.26 -11.75 -1.97
N ASP A 196 -10.73 -10.86 -2.81
CA ASP A 196 -9.61 -10.00 -2.42
C ASP A 196 -10.10 -8.93 -1.43
N ILE A 197 -9.50 -8.90 -0.24
CA ILE A 197 -9.79 -7.97 0.84
C ILE A 197 -8.60 -7.05 1.15
N THR A 198 -7.63 -6.97 0.24
CA THR A 198 -6.47 -6.07 0.37
C THR A 198 -6.92 -4.62 0.49
N LYS A 199 -6.35 -3.90 1.46
CA LYS A 199 -6.71 -2.49 1.69
C LYS A 199 -6.04 -1.63 0.63
N VAL A 200 -6.84 -0.85 -0.10
CA VAL A 200 -6.33 0.13 -1.06
C VAL A 200 -6.04 1.44 -0.32
N TYR A 201 -4.79 1.87 -0.39
CA TYR A 201 -4.32 3.15 0.18
C TYR A 201 -4.26 4.20 -0.93
N THR A 202 -5.03 5.27 -0.79
CA THR A 202 -5.07 6.39 -1.75
C THR A 202 -4.35 7.60 -1.20
N GLN A 203 -3.54 8.24 -2.05
CA GLN A 203 -2.81 9.49 -1.78
C GLN A 203 -3.63 10.73 -2.18
#